data_AF-A0A0P1ENM4-F1
#
_entry.id   AF-A0A0P1ENM4-F1
#
_cell.length_a   1.000
_cell.length_b   1.000
_cell.length_c   1.000
_cell.angle_alpha   90.00
_cell.angle_beta   90.00
_cell.angle_gamma   90.00
#
_symmetry.space_group_name_H-M   'P 1'
#
loop_
_entity.id
_entity.type
_entity.pdbx_description
1 polymer ?
#
loop_
_entity_poly.entity_id
_entity_poly.type
_entity_poly.pdbx_seq_one_letter_code
_entity_poly.pdbx_strand_id
1 'polypeptide(L)'
;MASLCNYIVVNDGSFSLNPGERKTFSDPIPSNLIIGTNRAKPILAFKASATPSGGAFQIEINDTFIYGPSKSGGDIRGLWEAFPGTVLNPGINNTVQFRATENSIWFADIILWFQVDM
;
A
#
# COMPACT_ATOMS: atom_id res chain seq x y z
N MET A 1 20.81 -9.86 -16.49
CA MET A 1 20.22 -10.24 -15.18
C MET A 1 18.74 -10.39 -15.42
N ALA A 2 18.18 -11.56 -15.13
CA ALA A 2 16.79 -11.83 -15.40
C ALA A 2 16.01 -11.60 -14.10
N SER A 3 14.92 -10.84 -14.18
CA SER A 3 14.10 -10.50 -13.02
C SER A 3 12.70 -11.10 -13.13
N LEU A 4 12.10 -11.38 -11.99
CA LEU A 4 10.73 -11.87 -11.87
C LEU A 4 9.86 -10.79 -11.23
N CYS A 5 8.67 -10.55 -11.80
CA CYS A 5 7.62 -9.80 -11.12
C CYS A 5 6.94 -10.71 -10.11
N ASN A 6 6.88 -10.27 -8.86
CA ASN A 6 6.31 -11.02 -7.75
C ASN A 6 5.40 -10.12 -6.90
N TYR A 7 4.62 -10.71 -5.99
CA TYR A 7 3.76 -9.97 -5.09
C TYR A 7 3.58 -10.67 -3.75
N ILE A 8 3.16 -9.90 -2.75
CA ILE A 8 2.57 -10.43 -1.52
C ILE A 8 1.13 -9.91 -1.38
N VAL A 9 0.28 -10.74 -0.80
CA VAL A 9 -1.06 -10.33 -0.36
C VAL A 9 -0.91 -9.84 1.08
N VAL A 10 -0.92 -8.53 1.28
CA VAL A 10 -0.78 -7.90 2.59
C VAL A 10 -2.06 -8.12 3.41
N ASN A 11 -3.22 -8.05 2.75
CA ASN A 11 -4.51 -8.34 3.35
C ASN A 11 -5.55 -8.64 2.26
N ASP A 12 -6.15 -9.83 2.31
CA ASP A 12 -7.21 -10.31 1.41
C ASP A 12 -8.63 -9.95 1.88
N GLY A 13 -8.77 -9.49 3.12
CA GLY A 13 -10.04 -9.04 3.69
C GLY A 13 -10.37 -7.58 3.39
N SER A 14 -11.42 -7.09 4.05
CA SER A 14 -11.77 -5.66 4.05
C SER A 14 -11.86 -5.10 5.45
N PHE A 15 -11.71 -3.77 5.58
CA PHE A 15 -11.85 -3.06 6.84
C PHE A 15 -12.24 -1.60 6.59
N SER A 16 -12.82 -0.97 7.60
CA SER A 16 -13.08 0.47 7.61
C SER A 16 -12.27 1.14 8.71
N LEU A 17 -11.88 2.39 8.47
CA LEU A 17 -11.25 3.26 9.45
C LEU A 17 -12.10 4.51 9.62
N ASN A 18 -12.32 4.93 10.85
CA ASN A 18 -12.86 6.25 11.20
C ASN A 18 -11.73 7.30 11.26
N PRO A 19 -12.06 8.61 11.22
CA PRO A 19 -11.05 9.65 11.31
C PRO A 19 -10.13 9.47 12.51
N GLY A 20 -8.82 9.49 12.27
CA GLY A 20 -7.80 9.30 13.30
C GLY A 20 -7.43 7.84 13.58
N GLU A 21 -8.23 6.86 13.13
CA GLU A 21 -7.88 5.45 13.24
C GLU A 21 -6.83 5.05 12.21
N ARG A 22 -6.04 4.04 12.58
CA ARG A 22 -5.01 3.44 11.74
C ARG A 22 -5.05 1.93 11.82
N LYS A 23 -4.66 1.28 10.72
CA LYS A 23 -4.41 -0.16 10.67
C LYS A 23 -3.05 -0.40 10.04
N THR A 24 -2.26 -1.26 10.69
CA THR A 24 -0.91 -1.60 10.24
C THR A 24 -0.83 -3.09 10.00
N PHE A 25 -0.25 -3.45 8.86
CA PHE A 25 0.13 -4.80 8.49
C PHE A 25 1.65 -4.91 8.54
N SER A 26 2.15 -6.11 8.82
CA SER A 26 3.59 -6.36 8.87
C SER A 26 3.88 -7.71 8.25
N ASP A 27 4.56 -7.69 7.11
CA ASP A 27 4.84 -8.88 6.31
C ASP A 27 6.32 -8.91 5.89
N PRO A 28 6.93 -10.10 5.84
CA PRO A 28 8.29 -10.25 5.33
C PRO A 28 8.32 -9.99 3.81
N ILE A 29 9.37 -9.28 3.36
CA ILE A 29 9.65 -9.06 1.94
C ILE A 29 10.87 -9.93 1.54
N PRO A 30 10.88 -10.53 0.34
CA PRO A 30 12.01 -11.35 -0.11
C PRO A 30 13.36 -10.61 -0.04
N SER A 31 14.42 -11.34 0.33
CA SER A 31 15.78 -10.78 0.46
C SER A 31 16.43 -10.47 -0.89
N ASN A 32 15.97 -11.11 -1.97
CA ASN A 32 16.41 -10.91 -3.35
C ASN A 32 15.62 -9.80 -4.09
N LEU A 33 15.03 -8.86 -3.35
CA LEU A 33 14.33 -7.71 -3.93
C LEU A 33 15.30 -6.82 -4.72
N ILE A 34 14.92 -6.44 -5.93
CA ILE A 34 15.68 -5.48 -6.73
C ILE A 34 15.34 -4.07 -6.26
N ILE A 35 16.31 -3.38 -5.66
CA ILE A 35 16.18 -2.01 -5.15
C ILE A 35 17.08 -1.02 -5.91
N GLY A 36 16.75 0.27 -5.83
CA GLY A 36 17.65 1.35 -6.27
C GLY A 36 17.77 1.56 -7.79
N THR A 37 17.00 0.84 -8.61
CA THR A 37 16.92 1.11 -10.05
C THR A 37 15.63 1.85 -10.39
N ASN A 38 15.68 2.83 -11.28
CA ASN A 38 14.48 3.56 -11.73
C ASN A 38 13.45 2.67 -12.45
N ARG A 39 13.84 1.43 -12.81
CA ARG A 39 12.99 0.45 -13.50
C ARG A 39 12.27 -0.50 -12.54
N ALA A 40 12.84 -0.79 -11.36
CA ALA A 40 12.24 -1.63 -10.34
C ALA A 40 11.50 -0.78 -9.30
N LYS A 41 10.29 -0.34 -9.63
CA LYS A 41 9.40 0.37 -8.71
C LYS A 41 8.34 -0.58 -8.16
N PRO A 42 8.31 -0.81 -6.83
CA PRO A 42 7.18 -1.48 -6.20
C PRO A 42 5.88 -0.72 -6.41
N ILE A 43 4.76 -1.45 -6.38
CA ILE A 43 3.42 -0.90 -6.53
C ILE A 43 2.55 -1.41 -5.39
N LEU A 44 1.96 -0.49 -4.63
CA LEU A 44 0.90 -0.82 -3.68
C LEU A 44 -0.44 -0.73 -4.40
N ALA A 45 -1.12 -1.86 -4.53
CA ALA A 45 -2.45 -1.99 -5.10
C ALA A 45 -3.48 -2.23 -4.00
N PHE A 46 -4.61 -1.54 -4.05
CA PHE A 46 -5.69 -1.69 -3.07
C PHE A 46 -7.02 -1.14 -3.60
N LYS A 47 -8.13 -1.51 -2.98
CA LYS A 47 -9.43 -0.85 -3.17
C LYS A 47 -9.67 0.13 -2.03
N ALA A 48 -10.25 1.28 -2.36
CA ALA A 48 -10.76 2.21 -1.35
C ALA A 48 -12.09 2.84 -1.77
N SER A 49 -12.95 3.06 -0.78
CA SER A 49 -14.23 3.76 -0.94
C SER A 49 -14.46 4.70 0.23
N ALA A 50 -15.00 5.88 -0.05
CA ALA A 50 -15.33 6.87 0.96
C ALA A 50 -16.85 6.91 1.18
N THR A 51 -17.26 7.37 2.37
CA THR A 51 -18.66 7.71 2.66
C THR A 51 -19.21 8.71 1.63
N PRO A 52 -20.55 8.86 1.48
CA PRO A 52 -21.15 9.82 0.54
C PRO A 52 -20.65 11.28 0.72
N SER A 53 -20.27 11.67 1.93
CA SER A 53 -19.66 12.98 2.24
C SER A 53 -18.19 13.10 1.79
N GLY A 54 -17.64 12.09 1.11
CA GLY A 54 -16.22 11.99 0.78
C GLY A 54 -15.38 11.57 1.98
N GLY A 55 -14.06 11.66 1.82
CA GLY A 55 -13.10 11.43 2.89
C GLY A 55 -11.66 11.44 2.38
N ALA A 56 -10.70 11.40 3.30
CA ALA A 56 -9.28 11.40 3.00
C ALA A 56 -8.56 10.36 3.83
N PHE A 57 -7.46 9.86 3.30
CA PHE A 57 -6.61 8.90 3.98
C PHE A 57 -5.14 9.12 3.64
N GLN A 58 -4.28 8.47 4.41
CA GLN A 58 -2.84 8.43 4.21
C GLN A 58 -2.36 6.98 4.29
N ILE A 59 -1.31 6.69 3.53
CA ILE A 59 -0.60 5.42 3.52
C ILE A 59 0.87 5.68 3.75
N GLU A 60 1.43 4.93 4.69
CA GLU A 60 2.85 4.92 5.00
C GLU A 60 3.39 3.50 4.87
N ILE A 61 4.62 3.38 4.38
CA ILE A 61 5.37 2.12 4.36
C ILE A 61 6.69 2.35 5.09
N ASN A 62 6.97 1.54 6.11
CA ASN A 62 8.14 1.71 6.99
C ASN A 62 8.30 3.18 7.43
N ASP A 63 7.21 3.77 7.95
CA ASP A 63 7.12 5.16 8.42
C ASP A 63 7.43 6.23 7.35
N THR A 64 7.48 5.86 6.07
CA THR A 64 7.61 6.79 4.94
C THR A 64 6.28 7.02 4.27
N PHE A 65 5.87 8.28 4.13
CA PHE A 65 4.66 8.65 3.39
C PHE A 65 4.73 8.22 1.92
N ILE A 66 3.71 7.49 1.47
CA ILE A 66 3.60 6.98 0.11
C ILE A 66 2.48 7.67 -0.67
N TYR A 67 1.29 7.75 -0.07
CA TYR A 67 0.09 8.17 -0.77
C TYR A 67 -0.92 8.80 0.18
N GLY A 68 -1.67 9.82 -0.26
CA GLY A 68 -2.68 10.43 0.60
C GLY A 68 -3.69 11.32 -0.12
N PRO A 69 -4.60 10.75 -0.92
CA PRO A 69 -5.60 11.52 -1.65
C PRO A 69 -6.83 11.82 -0.79
N SER A 70 -7.59 12.81 -1.23
CA SER A 70 -9.01 12.95 -0.91
C SER A 70 -9.86 12.22 -1.96
N LYS A 71 -10.92 11.55 -1.53
CA LYS A 71 -11.90 10.88 -2.38
C LYS A 71 -13.26 11.57 -2.27
N SER A 72 -13.87 11.85 -3.42
CA SER A 72 -15.30 12.16 -3.49
C SER A 72 -16.11 10.90 -3.14
N GLY A 73 -17.26 11.09 -2.50
CA GLY A 73 -18.05 9.98 -1.95
C GLY A 73 -18.69 9.07 -3.01
N GLY A 74 -19.02 7.85 -2.59
CA GLY A 74 -19.94 6.95 -3.32
C GLY A 74 -19.28 5.92 -4.25
N ASP A 75 -18.02 6.11 -4.67
CA ASP A 75 -17.35 5.17 -5.57
C ASP A 75 -16.35 4.25 -4.83
N ILE A 76 -16.43 2.95 -5.08
CA ILE A 76 -15.30 2.03 -4.86
C ILE A 76 -14.34 2.20 -6.04
N ARG A 77 -13.06 2.46 -5.76
CA ARG A 77 -12.02 2.50 -6.81
C ARG A 77 -10.86 1.61 -6.46
N GLY A 78 -10.35 0.89 -7.45
CA GLY A 78 -9.01 0.34 -7.43
C GLY A 78 -8.00 1.48 -7.53
N LEU A 79 -6.98 1.44 -6.70
CA LEU A 79 -5.90 2.41 -6.60
C LEU A 79 -4.58 1.66 -6.66
N TRP A 80 -3.62 2.25 -7.36
CA TRP A 80 -2.27 1.71 -7.52
C TRP A 80 -1.29 2.86 -7.41
N GLU A 81 -0.41 2.79 -6.43
CA GLU A 81 0.64 3.78 -6.23
C GLU A 81 2.01 3.13 -6.38
N ALA A 82 2.82 3.66 -7.30
CA ALA A 82 4.21 3.24 -7.46
C ALA A 82 5.11 4.10 -6.57
N PHE A 83 6.03 3.48 -5.83
CA PHE A 83 6.88 4.21 -4.88
C PHE A 83 8.36 3.80 -5.00
N PRO A 84 9.30 4.57 -4.41
CA PRO A 84 10.71 4.21 -4.46
C PRO A 84 10.99 2.88 -3.76
N GLY A 85 11.67 1.94 -4.44
CA GLY A 85 12.01 0.64 -3.85
C GLY A 85 12.90 0.73 -2.60
N THR A 86 13.62 1.85 -2.42
CA THR A 86 14.44 2.13 -1.24
C THR A 86 13.63 2.30 0.05
N VAL A 87 12.29 2.39 -0.04
CA VAL A 87 11.42 2.40 1.14
C VAL A 87 11.30 0.98 1.74
N LEU A 88 11.48 -0.07 0.95
CA LEU A 88 11.40 -1.45 1.43
C LEU A 88 12.75 -1.91 2.01
N ASN A 89 12.67 -2.76 3.02
CA ASN A 89 13.79 -3.44 3.65
C ASN A 89 13.77 -4.92 3.25
N PRO A 90 14.64 -5.37 2.31
CA PRO A 90 14.67 -6.76 1.87
C PRO A 90 15.02 -7.73 3.00
N GLY A 91 14.38 -8.90 3.02
CA GLY A 91 14.71 -10.00 3.93
C GLY A 91 14.19 -9.84 5.36
N ILE A 92 13.49 -8.74 5.65
CA ILE A 92 12.87 -8.49 6.96
C ILE A 92 11.41 -8.06 6.81
N ASN A 93 10.72 -7.95 7.93
CA ASN A 93 9.35 -7.45 7.97
C ASN A 93 9.31 -5.98 7.59
N ASN A 94 8.36 -5.65 6.72
CA ASN A 94 8.03 -4.29 6.32
C ASN A 94 6.63 -3.96 6.85
N THR A 95 6.39 -2.70 7.21
CA THR A 95 5.08 -2.25 7.68
C THR A 95 4.35 -1.51 6.57
N VAL A 96 3.05 -1.79 6.42
CA VAL A 96 2.14 -1.01 5.58
C VAL A 96 1.04 -0.48 6.48
N GLN A 97 0.95 0.84 6.64
CA GLN A 97 -0.02 1.51 7.49
C GLN A 97 -1.02 2.30 6.66
N PHE A 98 -2.29 2.13 6.96
CA PHE A 98 -3.40 2.92 6.44
C PHE A 98 -3.96 3.76 7.57
N ARG A 99 -4.28 5.02 7.30
CA ARG A 99 -4.90 5.94 8.26
C ARG A 99 -6.00 6.74 7.59
N ALA A 100 -7.19 6.80 8.18
CA ALA A 100 -8.21 7.74 7.75
C ALA A 100 -7.94 9.11 8.40
N THR A 101 -7.87 10.16 7.58
CA THR A 101 -7.62 11.54 8.04
C THR A 101 -8.87 12.38 8.02
N GLU A 102 -9.85 12.05 7.19
CA GLU A 102 -11.15 12.73 7.10
C GLU A 102 -12.26 11.74 6.73
N ASN A 103 -13.37 11.78 7.46
CA ASN A 103 -14.49 10.82 7.39
C ASN A 103 -14.04 9.34 7.44
N SER A 104 -15.00 8.43 7.33
CA SER A 104 -14.67 7.00 7.28
C SER A 104 -14.26 6.58 5.87
N ILE A 105 -13.22 5.75 5.79
CA ILE A 105 -12.75 5.13 4.54
C ILE A 105 -12.76 3.61 4.70
N TRP A 106 -13.34 2.93 3.73
CA TRP A 106 -13.28 1.48 3.57
C TRP A 106 -12.12 1.10 2.65
N PHE A 107 -11.41 0.04 3.00
CA PHE A 107 -10.28 -0.52 2.26
C PHE A 107 -10.44 -2.03 2.07
N ALA A 108 -9.90 -2.57 0.97
CA ALA A 108 -9.83 -4.00 0.71
C ALA A 108 -8.73 -4.38 -0.28
N ASP A 109 -8.45 -5.69 -0.38
CA ASP A 109 -7.60 -6.31 -1.40
C ASP A 109 -6.21 -5.65 -1.52
N ILE A 110 -5.47 -5.60 -0.42
CA ILE A 110 -4.17 -4.92 -0.36
C ILE A 110 -3.07 -5.86 -0.82
N ILE A 111 -2.43 -5.50 -1.92
CA ILE A 111 -1.40 -6.30 -2.59
C ILE A 111 -0.19 -5.42 -2.84
N LEU A 112 0.99 -5.91 -2.48
CA LEU A 112 2.25 -5.24 -2.77
C LEU A 112 3.00 -6.00 -3.86
N TRP A 113 3.16 -5.36 -5.02
CA TRP A 113 3.88 -5.89 -6.17
C TRP A 113 5.31 -5.35 -6.19
N PHE A 114 6.26 -6.18 -6.64
CA PHE A 114 7.68 -5.81 -6.73
C PHE A 114 8.44 -6.73 -7.69
N GLN A 115 9.70 -6.41 -7.95
CA GLN A 115 10.59 -7.25 -8.76
C GLN A 115 11.69 -7.86 -7.91
N VAL A 116 12.00 -9.14 -8.16
CA VAL A 116 13.09 -9.87 -7.51
C VAL A 116 14.07 -10.40 -8.54
N ASP A 117 15.31 -10.63 -8.13
CA ASP A 117 16.29 -11.37 -8.92
C ASP A 117 15.92 -12.87 -8.92
N MET A 118 16.04 -13.52 -10.08
CA MET A 118 15.84 -14.97 -10.23
C MET A 118 17.06 -15.78 -9.78
#